data_AF-A0A2J6W3S0-F1
#
_entry.id   AF-A0A2J6W3S0-F1
#
_cell.length_a   1.000
_cell.length_b   1.000
_cell.length_c   1.000
_cell.angle_alpha   90.00
_cell.angle_beta   90.00
_cell.angle_gamma   90.00
#
_symmetry.space_group_name_H-M   'P 1'
#
loop_
_entity.id
_entity.type
_entity.pdbx_description
1 polymer ?
#
loop_
_entity_poly.entity_id
_entity_poly.type
_entity_poly.pdbx_seq_one_letter_code
_entity_poly.pdbx_strand_id
1 'polypeptide(L)'
;MSFSNCNNKIIKIIESLIKKGLGKDCIESSLYFDYKISISKEEFLNYYDVAFNCLHGIDSNVNNKLNGLTALCENEVVKDIILLILKEFDEKAIKAKIYDKYLLHKNKNGEYDRITMRDISNYYEIAKKCLFYKKYRFEKT
;
A
#
# COMPACT_ATOMS: atom_id res chain seq x y z
N MET A 1 19.82 7.72 6.21
CA MET A 1 20.18 6.44 6.86
C MET A 1 18.89 5.64 7.07
N SER A 2 18.60 4.62 6.25
CA SER A 2 17.38 3.82 6.39
C SER A 2 17.68 2.52 7.14
N PHE A 3 17.40 2.49 8.44
CA PHE A 3 17.27 1.23 9.15
C PHE A 3 15.90 0.65 8.79
N SER A 4 15.88 -0.30 7.84
CA SER A 4 14.75 -1.21 7.63
C SER A 4 14.67 -2.17 8.83
N ASN A 5 14.36 -1.64 10.01
CA ASN A 5 14.16 -2.45 11.21
C ASN A 5 12.69 -2.84 11.30
N CYS A 6 12.26 -3.80 10.48
CA CYS A 6 10.92 -4.38 10.53
C CYS A 6 10.59 -5.00 11.90
N ASN A 7 11.57 -5.16 12.80
CA ASN A 7 11.39 -5.66 14.16
C ASN A 7 11.16 -4.54 15.19
N ASN A 8 11.17 -3.27 14.79
CA ASN A 8 10.82 -2.17 15.69
C ASN A 8 9.37 -2.35 16.20
N LYS A 9 9.18 -2.12 17.51
CA LYS A 9 7.89 -2.31 18.19
C LYS A 9 6.76 -1.47 17.58
N ILE A 10 7.03 -0.19 17.26
CA ILE A 10 6.04 0.72 16.66
C ILE A 10 5.66 0.21 15.26
N ILE A 11 6.64 -0.19 14.47
CA ILE A 11 6.43 -0.78 13.13
C ILE A 11 5.53 -2.01 13.21
N LYS A 12 5.79 -2.93 14.14
CA LYS A 12 4.98 -4.14 14.34
C LYS A 12 3.55 -3.85 14.78
N ILE A 13 3.34 -2.82 15.60
CA ILE A 13 2.00 -2.35 15.97
C ILE A 13 1.27 -1.83 14.72
N ILE A 14 1.91 -0.95 13.95
CA ILE A 14 1.31 -0.38 12.73
C ILE A 14 1.01 -1.48 11.70
N GLU A 15 1.92 -2.43 11.46
CA GLU A 15 1.68 -3.60 10.60
C GLU A 15 0.42 -4.36 11.02
N SER A 16 0.23 -4.59 12.33
CA SER A 16 -0.95 -5.27 12.87
C SER A 16 -2.23 -4.48 12.61
N LEU A 17 -2.20 -3.16 12.78
CA LEU A 17 -3.36 -2.29 12.55
C LEU A 17 -3.71 -2.18 11.06
N ILE A 18 -2.71 -2.14 10.17
CA ILE A 18 -2.91 -2.23 8.70
C ILE A 18 -3.58 -3.56 8.34
N LYS A 19 -3.10 -4.69 8.89
CA LYS A 19 -3.73 -6.02 8.67
C LYS A 19 -5.18 -6.06 9.15
N LYS A 20 -5.50 -5.37 10.25
CA LYS A 20 -6.87 -5.21 10.75
C LYS A 20 -7.72 -4.28 9.88
N GLY A 21 -7.10 -3.53 8.97
CA GLY A 21 -7.77 -2.69 7.99
C GLY A 21 -8.03 -1.26 8.40
N LEU A 22 -7.28 -0.75 9.38
CA LEU A 22 -7.40 0.62 9.80
C LEU A 22 -6.72 1.54 8.77
N GLY A 23 -7.34 2.68 8.48
CA GLY A 23 -6.72 3.75 7.69
C GLY A 23 -5.68 4.52 8.50
N LYS A 24 -4.81 5.28 7.81
CA LYS A 24 -3.69 6.04 8.40
C LYS A 24 -4.12 6.87 9.62
N ASP A 25 -5.15 7.70 9.49
CA ASP A 25 -5.61 8.59 10.57
C ASP A 25 -6.11 7.83 11.81
N CYS A 26 -6.74 6.67 11.59
CA CYS A 26 -7.19 5.80 12.67
C CYS A 26 -6.00 5.10 13.36
N ILE A 27 -4.98 4.70 12.59
CA ILE A 27 -3.75 4.14 13.15
C ILE A 27 -3.00 5.18 13.98
N GLU A 28 -2.84 6.41 13.45
CA GLU A 28 -2.22 7.53 14.17
C GLU A 28 -2.94 7.78 15.51
N SER A 29 -4.28 7.85 15.46
CA SER A 29 -5.11 8.00 16.65
C SER A 29 -4.94 6.85 17.64
N SER A 30 -4.97 5.60 17.17
CA SER A 30 -4.78 4.42 18.02
C SER A 30 -3.41 4.38 18.69
N LEU A 31 -2.34 4.80 18.00
CA LEU A 31 -1.01 4.88 18.61
C LEU A 31 -1.03 5.80 19.84
N TYR A 32 -1.70 6.96 19.74
CA TYR A 32 -1.83 7.90 20.84
C TYR A 32 -2.77 7.39 21.95
N PHE A 33 -4.00 7.03 21.60
CA PHE A 33 -5.05 6.72 22.58
C PHE A 33 -4.90 5.34 23.21
N ASP A 34 -4.64 4.31 22.41
CA ASP A 34 -4.63 2.91 22.87
C ASP A 34 -3.24 2.49 23.36
N TYR A 35 -2.20 2.86 22.59
CA TYR A 35 -0.83 2.44 22.87
C TYR A 35 -0.01 3.45 23.69
N LYS A 36 -0.55 4.65 23.94
CA LYS A 36 0.12 5.75 24.66
C LYS A 36 1.47 6.15 24.06
N ILE A 37 1.58 6.05 22.73
CA ILE A 37 2.75 6.45 21.96
C ILE A 37 2.48 7.82 21.36
N SER A 38 3.22 8.84 21.83
CA SER A 38 3.18 10.18 21.29
C SER A 38 4.33 10.37 20.31
N ILE A 39 4.01 10.58 19.04
CA ILE A 39 4.96 10.83 17.95
C ILE A 39 4.43 11.98 17.11
N SER A 40 5.34 12.72 16.45
CA SER A 40 4.95 13.72 15.47
C SER A 40 4.32 13.08 14.24
N LYS A 41 3.57 13.87 13.46
CA LYS A 41 2.99 13.43 12.19
C LYS A 41 4.05 12.93 11.21
N GLU A 42 5.21 13.58 11.17
CA GLU A 42 6.32 13.18 10.28
C GLU A 42 6.89 11.82 10.70
N GLU A 43 7.12 11.60 12.00
CA GLU A 43 7.55 10.30 12.51
C GLU A 43 6.52 9.21 12.25
N PHE A 44 5.23 9.51 12.44
CA PHE A 44 4.15 8.57 12.12
C PHE A 44 4.19 8.15 10.65
N LEU A 45 4.29 9.12 9.72
CA LEU A 45 4.35 8.83 8.29
C LEU A 45 5.58 7.97 7.93
N ASN A 46 6.73 8.24 8.55
CA ASN A 46 7.94 7.43 8.37
C ASN A 46 7.75 5.99 8.89
N TYR A 47 7.22 5.82 10.11
CA TYR A 47 6.95 4.48 10.66
C TYR A 47 5.88 3.73 9.86
N TYR A 48 4.85 4.43 9.40
CA TYR A 48 3.82 3.85 8.54
C TYR A 48 4.41 3.36 7.22
N ASP A 49 5.26 4.17 6.57
CA ASP A 49 5.87 3.77 5.30
C ASP A 49 6.74 2.53 5.45
N VAL A 50 7.57 2.49 6.50
CA VAL A 50 8.41 1.31 6.79
C VAL A 50 7.55 0.10 7.12
N ALA A 51 6.51 0.25 7.95
CA ALA A 51 5.60 -0.85 8.28
C ALA A 51 4.87 -1.39 7.06
N PHE A 52 4.40 -0.52 6.17
CA PHE A 52 3.77 -0.92 4.92
C PHE A 52 4.74 -1.67 4.01
N ASN A 53 5.97 -1.18 3.90
CA ASN A 53 7.01 -1.85 3.11
C ASN A 53 7.37 -3.23 3.68
N CYS A 54 7.53 -3.33 5.01
CA CYS A 54 7.78 -4.59 5.71
C CYS A 54 6.64 -5.59 5.52
N LEU A 55 5.39 -5.14 5.63
CA LEU A 55 4.19 -5.96 5.43
C LEU A 55 4.13 -6.60 4.04
N HIS A 56 4.50 -5.82 3.02
CA HIS A 56 4.39 -6.22 1.61
C HIS A 56 5.72 -6.73 1.02
N GLY A 57 6.77 -6.89 1.83
CA GLY A 57 8.09 -7.34 1.36
C GLY A 57 8.72 -6.41 0.32
N ILE A 58 8.43 -5.11 0.42
CA ILE A 58 9.01 -4.06 -0.41
C ILE A 58 10.37 -3.72 0.19
N ASP A 59 11.40 -4.44 -0.24
CA ASP A 59 12.76 -4.28 0.27
C ASP A 59 13.40 -3.03 -0.33
N SER A 60 13.86 -2.10 0.51
CA SER A 60 14.52 -0.87 0.06
C SER A 60 16.03 -1.02 -0.17
N ASN A 61 16.62 -2.21 0.08
CA ASN A 61 18.08 -2.34 0.22
C ASN A 61 18.76 -3.58 -0.39
N VAL A 62 18.15 -4.37 -1.27
CA VAL A 62 18.79 -5.61 -1.75
C VAL A 62 18.94 -5.65 -3.27
N ASN A 63 20.16 -5.33 -3.72
CA ASN A 63 20.69 -5.82 -5.00
C ASN A 63 20.49 -7.35 -5.04
N ASN A 64 19.71 -7.85 -5.99
CA ASN A 64 19.44 -9.28 -6.29
C ASN A 64 18.20 -9.96 -5.69
N LYS A 65 17.11 -9.24 -5.41
CA LYS A 65 15.78 -9.85 -5.58
C LYS A 65 15.07 -9.16 -6.73
N LEU A 66 14.42 -9.93 -7.59
CA LEU A 66 13.44 -9.42 -8.53
C LEU A 66 12.26 -8.94 -7.66
N ASN A 67 12.40 -7.70 -7.20
CA ASN A 67 11.92 -7.20 -5.90
C ASN A 67 10.41 -7.39 -5.67
N GLY A 68 9.99 -7.64 -4.43
CA GLY A 68 8.57 -7.81 -4.07
C GLY A 68 7.67 -6.70 -4.62
N LEU A 69 8.18 -5.47 -4.71
CA LEU A 69 7.52 -4.36 -5.39
C LEU A 69 7.23 -4.63 -6.87
N THR A 70 8.17 -5.19 -7.64
CA THR A 70 7.95 -5.54 -9.06
C THR A 70 6.78 -6.49 -9.22
N ALA A 71 6.72 -7.56 -8.41
CA ALA A 71 5.63 -8.52 -8.45
C ALA A 71 4.28 -7.86 -8.10
N LEU A 72 4.28 -6.95 -7.12
CA LEU A 72 3.10 -6.17 -6.75
C LEU A 72 2.67 -5.19 -7.87
N CYS A 73 3.61 -4.54 -8.55
CA CYS A 73 3.32 -3.65 -9.68
C CYS A 73 2.78 -4.39 -10.91
N GLU A 74 3.06 -5.69 -11.03
CA GLU A 74 2.53 -6.52 -12.11
C GLU A 74 1.09 -7.04 -11.83
N ASN A 75 0.56 -6.84 -10.63
CA ASN A 75 -0.83 -7.14 -10.27
C ASN A 75 -1.82 -6.31 -11.12
N GLU A 76 -2.88 -6.96 -11.63
CA GLU A 76 -3.85 -6.33 -12.53
C GLU A 76 -4.60 -5.17 -11.89
N VAL A 77 -5.03 -5.32 -10.62
CA VAL A 77 -5.73 -4.26 -9.88
C VAL A 77 -4.80 -3.05 -9.69
N VAL A 78 -3.53 -3.29 -9.37
CA VAL A 78 -2.52 -2.23 -9.22
C VAL A 78 -2.30 -1.49 -10.54
N LYS A 79 -2.18 -2.21 -11.66
CA LYS A 79 -2.02 -1.61 -12.99
C LYS A 79 -3.22 -0.74 -13.38
N ASP A 80 -4.43 -1.22 -13.12
CA ASP A 80 -5.64 -0.45 -13.38
C ASP A 80 -5.71 0.83 -12.55
N ILE A 81 -5.35 0.74 -11.26
CA ILE A 81 -5.25 1.90 -10.39
C ILE A 81 -4.21 2.88 -10.94
N ILE A 82 -3.02 2.41 -11.33
CA ILE A 82 -1.99 3.25 -11.96
C ILE A 82 -2.58 3.98 -13.16
N LEU A 83 -3.22 3.28 -14.09
CA LEU A 83 -3.83 3.89 -15.28
C LEU A 83 -4.86 4.97 -14.94
N LEU A 84 -5.65 4.79 -13.89
CA LEU A 84 -6.62 5.80 -13.45
C LEU A 84 -5.93 7.01 -12.77
N ILE A 85 -4.85 6.79 -12.00
CA ILE A 85 -4.03 7.89 -11.47
C ILE A 85 -3.43 8.70 -12.61
N LEU A 86 -2.91 8.05 -13.65
CA LEU A 86 -2.33 8.72 -14.83
C LEU A 86 -3.35 9.49 -15.67
N LYS A 87 -4.63 9.14 -15.56
CA LYS A 87 -5.76 9.87 -16.14
C LYS A 87 -6.30 10.95 -15.21
N GLU A 88 -5.61 11.25 -14.12
CA GLU A 88 -5.92 12.31 -13.16
C GLU A 88 -7.28 12.14 -12.46
N PHE A 89 -7.77 10.92 -12.31
CA PHE A 89 -8.94 10.65 -11.46
C PHE A 89 -8.57 10.85 -9.98
N ASP A 90 -9.51 11.39 -9.20
CA ASP A 90 -9.34 11.51 -7.75
C ASP A 90 -9.40 10.14 -7.06
N GLU A 91 -8.79 10.02 -5.88
CA GLU A 91 -8.68 8.77 -5.14
C GLU A 91 -10.06 8.10 -4.87
N LYS A 92 -11.10 8.88 -4.57
CA LYS A 92 -12.43 8.34 -4.27
C LYS A 92 -13.06 7.74 -5.52
N ALA A 93 -12.98 8.44 -6.66
CA ALA A 93 -13.44 7.92 -7.95
C ALA A 93 -12.67 6.67 -8.38
N ILE A 94 -11.35 6.63 -8.17
CA ILE A 94 -10.51 5.46 -8.46
C ILE A 94 -11.00 4.26 -7.65
N LYS A 95 -11.14 4.40 -6.33
CA LYS A 95 -11.55 3.29 -5.47
C LYS A 95 -12.92 2.74 -5.84
N ALA A 96 -13.88 3.61 -6.16
CA ALA A 96 -15.21 3.20 -6.59
C ALA A 96 -15.16 2.42 -7.92
N LYS A 97 -14.45 2.94 -8.94
CA LYS A 97 -14.31 2.27 -10.24
C LYS A 97 -13.66 0.89 -10.13
N ILE A 98 -12.64 0.75 -9.29
CA ILE A 98 -11.97 -0.53 -9.05
C ILE A 98 -12.89 -1.48 -8.31
N TYR A 99 -13.60 -1.00 -7.30
CA TYR A 99 -14.58 -1.81 -6.58
C TYR A 99 -15.63 -2.36 -7.56
N ASP A 100 -16.26 -1.50 -8.36
CA ASP A 100 -17.28 -1.89 -9.34
C ASP A 100 -16.74 -2.92 -10.35
N LYS A 101 -15.50 -2.72 -10.83
CA LYS A 101 -14.87 -3.64 -11.79
C LYS A 101 -14.57 -5.01 -11.19
N TYR A 102 -14.14 -5.06 -9.93
CA TYR A 102 -13.61 -6.28 -9.31
C TYR A 102 -14.56 -6.92 -8.28
N LEU A 103 -15.71 -6.31 -7.99
CA LEU A 103 -16.69 -6.79 -7.01
C LEU A 103 -17.15 -8.23 -7.27
N LEU A 104 -17.23 -8.61 -8.54
CA LEU A 104 -17.72 -9.91 -9.01
C LEU A 104 -16.68 -10.66 -9.84
N HIS A 105 -15.39 -10.34 -9.68
CA HIS A 105 -14.36 -10.99 -10.48
C HIS A 105 -14.23 -12.46 -10.07
N LYS A 106 -14.39 -13.36 -11.03
CA LYS A 106 -14.04 -14.77 -10.85
C LYS A 106 -12.53 -14.92 -11.05
N ASN A 107 -11.89 -15.65 -10.15
CA ASN A 107 -10.51 -16.09 -10.33
C ASN A 107 -10.43 -17.15 -11.45
N LYS A 108 -9.21 -17.58 -11.79
CA LYS A 108 -8.97 -18.57 -12.85
C LYS A 108 -9.65 -19.93 -12.58
N ASN A 109 -10.04 -20.19 -11.34
CA ASN A 109 -10.73 -21.41 -10.91
C ASN A 109 -12.26 -21.24 -10.89
N GLY A 110 -12.78 -20.06 -11.28
CA GLY A 110 -14.21 -19.78 -11.32
C GLY A 110 -14.83 -19.34 -9.99
N GLU A 111 -14.04 -19.15 -8.94
CA GLU A 111 -14.49 -18.69 -7.63
C GLU A 111 -14.51 -17.16 -7.58
N TYR A 112 -15.48 -16.59 -6.87
CA TYR A 112 -15.53 -15.14 -6.64
C TYR A 112 -14.49 -14.74 -5.61
N ASP A 113 -13.42 -14.09 -6.04
CA ASP A 113 -12.49 -13.42 -5.13
C ASP A 113 -13.05 -12.05 -4.78
N ARG A 114 -13.66 -11.95 -3.60
CA ARG A 114 -14.29 -10.70 -3.15
C ARG A 114 -13.21 -9.71 -2.72
N ILE A 115 -12.91 -8.74 -3.57
CA ILE A 115 -12.07 -7.61 -3.17
C ILE A 115 -12.85 -6.68 -2.23
N THR A 116 -12.23 -6.28 -1.13
CA THR A 116 -12.81 -5.31 -0.20
C THR A 116 -12.28 -3.90 -0.48
N MET A 117 -13.00 -2.87 -0.03
CA MET A 117 -12.51 -1.48 -0.09
C MET A 117 -11.18 -1.26 0.64
N ARG A 118 -10.88 -2.12 1.62
CA ARG A 118 -9.60 -2.16 2.31
C ARG A 118 -8.49 -2.64 1.40
N ASP A 119 -8.71 -3.73 0.67
CA ASP A 119 -7.73 -4.27 -0.27
C ASP A 119 -7.44 -3.24 -1.37
N ILE A 120 -8.47 -2.58 -1.88
CA ILE A 120 -8.32 -1.50 -2.88
C ILE A 120 -7.48 -0.34 -2.31
N SER A 121 -7.68 0.02 -1.05
CA SER A 121 -6.87 1.08 -0.42
C SER A 121 -5.40 0.68 -0.30
N ASN A 122 -5.11 -0.59 0.00
CA ASN A 122 -3.74 -1.10 0.01
C ASN A 122 -3.14 -1.13 -1.42
N TYR A 123 -3.90 -1.60 -2.41
CA TYR A 123 -3.47 -1.56 -3.81
C TYR A 123 -3.23 -0.14 -4.30
N TYR A 124 -3.99 0.84 -3.81
CA TYR A 124 -3.77 2.26 -4.12
C TYR A 124 -2.45 2.79 -3.56
N GLU A 125 -2.11 2.45 -2.31
CA GLU A 125 -0.80 2.81 -1.74
C GLU A 125 0.37 2.11 -2.47
N ILE A 126 0.19 0.83 -2.85
CA ILE A 126 1.15 0.10 -3.70
C ILE A 126 1.30 0.79 -5.06
N ALA A 127 0.20 1.15 -5.72
CA ALA A 127 0.21 1.82 -7.02
C ALA A 127 1.00 3.13 -6.96
N LYS A 128 0.80 3.94 -5.90
CA LYS A 128 1.59 5.16 -5.67
C LYS A 128 3.09 4.87 -5.57
N LYS A 129 3.49 3.77 -4.92
CA LYS A 129 4.91 3.34 -4.89
C LYS A 129 5.41 2.86 -6.26
N CYS A 130 4.56 2.16 -7.01
CA CYS A 130 4.87 1.66 -8.36
C CYS A 130 5.05 2.76 -9.42
N LEU A 131 4.40 3.92 -9.27
CA LEU A 131 4.58 5.06 -10.18
C LEU A 131 6.04 5.55 -10.23
N PHE A 132 6.78 5.41 -9.12
CA PHE A 132 8.19 5.80 -9.05
C PHE A 132 9.15 4.68 -9.51
N TYR A 133 8.63 3.49 -9.84
CA TYR A 133 9.40 2.38 -10.37
C TYR A 133 9.68 2.59 -11.87
N LYS A 134 10.90 2.25 -12.33
CA LYS A 134 11.49 2.58 -13.64
C LYS A 134 10.55 2.50 -14.88
N LYS A 135 9.56 1.61 -14.88
CA LYS A 135 8.62 1.37 -15.99
C LYS A 135 7.56 2.48 -16.15
N TYR A 136 7.23 3.19 -15.07
CA TYR A 136 6.21 4.26 -15.05
C TYR A 136 6.79 5.62 -14.68
N ARG A 137 8.12 5.70 -14.51
CA ARG A 137 8.82 6.97 -14.38
C ARG A 137 8.63 7.70 -15.71
N PHE A 138 7.80 8.73 -15.68
CA PHE A 138 7.82 9.75 -16.71
C PHE A 138 9.18 10.44 -16.60
N GLU A 139 10.11 10.05 -17.47
CA GLU A 139 11.03 11.06 -17.98
C GLU A 139 10.13 12.08 -18.65
N LYS A 140 9.98 13.25 -18.02
CA LYS A 140 9.45 14.43 -18.68
C LYS A 140 10.38 14.68 -19.88
N THR A 141 10.01 14.12 -21.01
CA THR A 141 10.47 14.56 -22.33
C THR A 141 9.59 15.72 -22.76
#